data_AF-A0A7J3Y169-F1
#
_entry.id   AF-A0A7J3Y169-F1
#
_cell.length_a   1.000
_cell.length_b   1.000
_cell.length_c   1.000
_cell.angle_alpha   90.00
_cell.angle_beta   90.00
_cell.angle_gamma   90.00
#
_symmetry.space_group_name_H-M   'P 1'
#
loop_
_entity.id
_entity.type
_entity.pdbx_description
1 polymer ?
#
loop_
_entity_poly.entity_id
_entity_poly.type
_entity_poly.pdbx_seq_one_letter_code
_entity_poly.pdbx_strand_id
1 'polypeptide(L)'
;MQKCIKWGSHGLNVEVENETLSLLGSFNIEVKTRGVVFERATGYRVVDDGRKKYIYVEHMELRPLEDAVNCPDELELGKLVLNRVNLDFEEYLTIVTSSESLIDYIVVTRRLTCIVISRRREAYFDFTGNTLAVYIL
;
A
#
# COMPACT_ATOMS: atom_id res chain seq x y z
N MET A 1 10.65 15.24 -0.02
CA MET A 1 11.98 14.64 -0.29
C MET A 1 11.74 13.25 -0.83
N GLN A 2 12.06 13.01 -2.09
CA GLN A 2 11.86 11.72 -2.74
C GLN A 2 12.80 10.68 -2.14
N LYS A 3 12.23 9.59 -1.64
CA LYS A 3 12.95 8.42 -1.13
C LYS A 3 12.58 7.22 -2.02
N CYS A 4 13.23 6.09 -1.81
CA CYS A 4 12.84 4.85 -2.49
C CYS A 4 13.00 3.65 -1.55
N ILE A 5 12.30 2.57 -1.86
CA ILE A 5 12.45 1.26 -1.23
C ILE A 5 12.69 0.22 -2.32
N LYS A 6 13.47 -0.81 -2.02
CA LYS A 6 13.76 -1.86 -3.01
C LYS A 6 12.48 -2.56 -3.47
N TRP A 7 12.39 -2.83 -4.78
CA TRP A 7 11.23 -3.44 -5.43
C TRP A 7 11.65 -4.21 -6.69
N GLY A 8 11.95 -5.50 -6.54
CA GLY A 8 12.55 -6.32 -7.59
C GLY A 8 13.98 -5.85 -7.94
N SER A 9 14.25 -5.63 -9.23
CA SER A 9 15.56 -5.19 -9.72
C SER A 9 15.83 -3.68 -9.57
N HIS A 10 14.80 -2.89 -9.28
CA HIS A 10 14.89 -1.44 -9.11
C HIS A 10 14.26 -1.03 -7.77
N GLY A 11 14.18 0.26 -7.49
CA GLY A 11 13.43 0.81 -6.37
C GLY A 11 12.04 1.27 -6.76
N LEU A 12 11.09 1.13 -5.84
CA LEU A 12 9.82 1.85 -5.89
C LEU A 12 10.03 3.21 -5.23
N ASN A 13 9.67 4.28 -5.94
CA ASN A 13 9.78 5.63 -5.39
C ASN A 13 8.70 5.84 -4.33
N VAL A 14 9.05 6.61 -3.30
CA VAL A 14 8.19 6.88 -2.16
C VAL A 14 8.25 8.36 -1.82
N GLU A 15 7.08 8.95 -1.67
CA GLU A 15 6.91 10.33 -1.23
C GLU A 15 6.02 10.40 0.00
N VAL A 16 6.32 11.34 0.89
CA VAL A 16 5.47 11.67 2.03
C VAL A 16 5.20 13.16 2.01
N GLU A 17 3.94 13.52 1.84
CA GLU A 17 3.45 14.89 1.86
C GLU A 17 2.10 14.95 2.58
N ASN A 18 1.90 15.92 3.47
CA ASN A 18 0.63 16.13 4.17
C ASN A 18 0.03 14.85 4.79
N GLU A 19 0.86 14.05 5.48
CA GLU A 19 0.48 12.75 6.09
C GLU A 19 0.02 11.67 5.10
N THR A 20 0.19 11.90 3.79
CA THR A 20 -0.06 10.92 2.74
C THR A 20 1.26 10.29 2.33
N LEU A 21 1.31 8.96 2.35
CA LEU A 21 2.39 8.18 1.77
C LEU A 21 2.00 7.78 0.35
N SER A 22 2.79 8.16 -0.63
CA SER A 22 2.59 7.79 -2.03
C SER A 22 3.66 6.81 -2.47
N LEU A 23 3.23 5.63 -2.92
CA LEU A 23 4.07 4.70 -3.67
C LEU A 23 3.98 5.06 -5.15
N LEU A 24 5.11 5.45 -5.74
CA LEU A 24 5.18 5.98 -7.10
C LEU A 24 5.82 4.93 -8.03
N GLY A 25 5.02 4.39 -8.93
CA GLY A 25 5.43 3.39 -9.92
C GLY A 25 4.80 3.64 -11.28
N SER A 26 4.49 2.57 -12.02
CA SER A 26 3.66 2.62 -13.23
C SER A 26 2.25 3.19 -13.01
N PHE A 27 1.82 3.25 -11.75
CA PHE A 27 0.67 3.98 -11.24
C PHE A 27 0.91 4.23 -9.74
N ASN A 28 0.08 5.07 -9.13
CA ASN A 28 0.24 5.47 -7.74
C ASN A 28 -0.68 4.69 -6.78
N ILE A 29 -0.14 4.39 -5.59
CA ILE A 29 -0.93 3.97 -4.43
C ILE A 29 -0.72 5.01 -3.33
N GLU A 30 -1.79 5.66 -2.89
CA GLU A 30 -1.75 6.66 -1.82
C GLU A 30 -2.32 6.08 -0.53
N VAL A 31 -1.53 6.08 0.53
CA VAL A 31 -1.92 5.64 1.87
C VAL A 31 -2.11 6.87 2.76
N LYS A 32 -3.31 6.99 3.32
CA LYS A 32 -3.73 8.04 4.23
C LYS A 32 -4.16 7.42 5.56
N THR A 33 -4.20 8.22 6.62
CA THR A 33 -4.62 7.78 7.98
C THR A 33 -5.99 7.08 8.01
N ARG A 34 -6.88 7.42 7.08
CA ARG A 34 -8.27 6.93 7.02
C ARG A 34 -8.63 6.25 5.69
N GLY A 35 -7.65 5.86 4.90
CA GLY A 35 -7.97 5.23 3.62
C GLY A 35 -6.78 5.02 2.71
N VAL A 36 -7.04 4.33 1.62
CA VAL A 36 -6.04 4.04 0.59
C VAL A 36 -6.67 4.27 -0.77
N VAL A 37 -5.95 4.96 -1.66
CA VAL A 37 -6.37 5.17 -3.04
C VAL A 37 -5.45 4.39 -3.95
N PHE A 38 -6.04 3.64 -4.87
CA PHE A 38 -5.34 2.86 -5.89
C PHE A 38 -5.70 3.42 -7.25
N GLU A 39 -4.69 3.85 -8.00
CA GLU A 39 -4.81 3.95 -9.44
C GLU A 39 -4.75 2.55 -10.06
N ARG A 40 -5.37 2.38 -11.24
CA ARG A 40 -5.34 1.13 -12.00
C ARG A 40 -5.86 -0.10 -11.22
N ALA A 41 -6.81 0.10 -10.30
CA ALA A 41 -7.55 -0.97 -9.66
C ALA A 41 -8.42 -1.71 -10.68
N THR A 42 -8.51 -3.03 -10.54
CA THR A 42 -9.32 -3.92 -11.39
C THR A 42 -10.45 -4.58 -10.62
N GLY A 43 -10.37 -4.62 -9.29
CA GLY A 43 -11.37 -5.23 -8.44
C GLY A 43 -11.01 -5.14 -6.97
N TYR A 44 -11.96 -5.48 -6.11
CA TYR A 44 -11.70 -5.64 -4.68
C TYR A 44 -12.61 -6.71 -4.07
N ARG A 45 -12.17 -7.29 -2.95
CA ARG A 45 -12.96 -8.19 -2.12
C ARG A 45 -12.65 -7.97 -0.65
N VAL A 46 -13.66 -8.18 0.19
CA VAL A 46 -13.53 -8.05 1.65
C VAL A 46 -13.75 -9.41 2.29
N VAL A 47 -12.88 -9.77 3.22
CA VAL A 47 -12.98 -10.99 4.03
C VAL A 47 -12.91 -10.61 5.51
N ASP A 48 -13.77 -11.20 6.33
CA ASP A 48 -13.76 -11.05 7.79
C ASP A 48 -13.43 -12.43 8.41
N ASP A 49 -12.40 -12.51 9.25
CA ASP A 49 -12.00 -13.75 9.95
C ASP A 49 -12.56 -13.85 11.38
N GLY A 50 -13.44 -12.91 11.76
CA GLY A 50 -14.01 -12.76 13.09
C GLY A 50 -13.21 -11.82 14.00
N ARG A 51 -11.99 -11.43 13.64
CA ARG A 51 -11.11 -10.54 14.42
C ARG A 51 -10.67 -9.31 13.64
N LYS A 52 -10.39 -9.48 12.34
CA LYS A 52 -9.93 -8.46 11.41
C LYS A 52 -10.76 -8.52 10.13
N LYS A 53 -10.84 -7.38 9.45
CA LYS A 53 -11.28 -7.32 8.06
C LYS A 53 -10.05 -7.18 7.17
N TYR A 54 -10.02 -7.97 6.11
CA TYR A 54 -8.99 -7.99 5.08
C TYR A 54 -9.61 -7.48 3.80
N ILE A 55 -9.13 -6.34 3.34
CA ILE A 55 -9.57 -5.72 2.09
C ILE A 55 -8.50 -6.01 1.05
N TYR A 56 -8.82 -6.89 0.12
CA TYR A 56 -7.95 -7.21 -0.99
C TYR A 56 -8.34 -6.33 -2.18
N VAL A 57 -7.37 -5.61 -2.72
CA VAL A 57 -7.51 -4.79 -3.93
C VAL A 57 -6.64 -5.39 -5.01
N GLU A 58 -7.26 -5.81 -6.10
CA GLU A 58 -6.58 -6.23 -7.32
C GLU A 58 -6.29 -5.00 -8.16
N HIS A 59 -5.07 -4.92 -8.69
CA HIS A 59 -4.63 -3.81 -9.51
C HIS A 59 -3.69 -4.30 -10.61
N MET A 60 -3.46 -3.46 -11.62
CA MET A 60 -2.41 -3.70 -12.60
C MET A 60 -1.05 -3.91 -11.93
N GLU A 61 -0.09 -4.50 -12.66
CA GLU A 61 1.24 -4.76 -12.10
C GLU A 61 1.94 -3.46 -11.71
N LEU A 62 2.23 -3.27 -10.42
CA LEU A 62 2.98 -2.13 -9.90
C LEU A 62 4.46 -2.30 -10.24
N ARG A 63 4.93 -1.51 -11.21
CA ARG A 63 6.32 -1.52 -11.66
C ARG A 63 7.06 -0.29 -11.16
N PRO A 64 8.35 -0.41 -10.82
CA PRO A 64 9.15 0.74 -10.44
C PRO A 64 9.38 1.65 -11.66
N LEU A 65 9.53 2.96 -11.42
CA LEU A 65 10.03 3.90 -12.43
C LEU A 65 11.56 3.78 -12.47
N GLU A 66 12.15 3.78 -13.67
CA GLU A 66 13.47 3.19 -13.96
C GLU A 66 14.68 3.81 -13.21
N ASP A 67 14.50 4.94 -12.51
CA ASP A 67 15.60 5.77 -11.99
C ASP A 67 16.01 5.47 -10.54
N ALA A 68 15.30 4.59 -9.83
CA ALA A 68 15.57 4.32 -8.41
C ALA A 68 16.58 3.17 -8.22
N VAL A 69 17.82 3.51 -7.86
CA VAL A 69 18.92 2.57 -7.59
C VAL A 69 19.40 2.68 -6.14
N ASN A 70 19.98 1.59 -5.61
CA ASN A 70 20.52 1.51 -4.24
C ASN A 70 19.51 1.81 -3.12
N CYS A 71 18.25 1.41 -3.31
CA CYS A 71 17.20 1.59 -2.31
C CYS A 71 17.32 0.56 -1.18
N PRO A 72 17.06 0.95 0.08
CA PRO A 72 17.11 0.05 1.23
C PRO A 72 15.97 -0.97 1.21
N ASP A 73 16.11 -2.04 2.00
CA ASP A 73 15.04 -3.01 2.27
C ASP A 73 14.04 -2.47 3.32
N GLU A 74 14.46 -1.55 4.17
CA GLU A 74 13.64 -0.91 5.21
C GLU A 74 13.73 0.62 5.09
N LEU A 75 12.59 1.30 5.25
CA LEU A 75 12.51 2.74 5.16
C LEU A 75 11.60 3.32 6.26
N GLU A 76 12.22 4.04 7.19
CA GLU A 76 11.49 4.80 8.21
C GLU A 76 11.05 6.16 7.66
N LEU A 77 9.76 6.42 7.75
CA LEU A 77 9.07 7.62 7.24
C LEU A 77 8.27 8.29 8.36
N GLY A 78 8.92 8.47 9.52
CA GLY A 78 8.31 9.05 10.71
C GLY A 78 7.31 8.08 11.35
N LYS A 79 6.02 8.32 11.16
CA LYS A 79 4.93 7.50 11.72
C LYS A 79 4.67 6.20 10.94
N LEU A 80 5.36 6.03 9.81
CA LEU A 80 5.20 4.90 8.90
C LEU A 80 6.53 4.17 8.76
N VAL A 81 6.48 2.85 8.72
CA VAL A 81 7.65 2.00 8.42
C VAL A 81 7.32 1.13 7.23
N LEU A 82 8.19 1.15 6.23
CA LEU A 82 8.08 0.37 5.02
C LEU A 82 9.14 -0.73 5.04
N ASN A 83 8.72 -1.99 4.94
CA ASN A 83 9.63 -3.14 4.97
C ASN A 83 9.40 -4.05 3.78
N ARG A 84 10.45 -4.24 2.98
CA ARG A 84 10.49 -5.25 1.93
C ARG A 84 10.67 -6.63 2.55
N VAL A 85 9.86 -7.58 2.09
CA VAL A 85 10.02 -9.00 2.38
C VAL A 85 10.17 -9.74 1.07
N ASN A 86 11.20 -10.56 0.97
CA ASN A 86 11.45 -11.44 -0.17
C ASN A 86 11.39 -12.89 0.30
N LEU A 87 10.44 -13.66 -0.25
CA LEU A 87 10.22 -15.07 0.06
C LEU A 87 10.80 -16.01 -1.02
N ASP A 88 11.67 -15.51 -1.90
CA ASP A 88 12.24 -16.17 -3.08
C ASP A 88 11.25 -16.47 -4.22
N PHE A 89 9.99 -16.82 -3.90
CA PHE A 89 8.91 -17.01 -4.88
C PHE A 89 7.99 -15.79 -5.04
N GLU A 90 7.98 -14.89 -4.05
CA GLU A 90 7.21 -13.65 -4.08
C GLU A 90 7.92 -12.57 -3.26
N GLU A 91 7.74 -11.32 -3.69
CA GLU A 91 8.22 -10.14 -2.99
C GLU A 91 7.03 -9.24 -2.68
N TYR A 92 6.99 -8.72 -1.47
CA TYR A 92 5.98 -7.77 -1.04
C TYR A 92 6.56 -6.70 -0.12
N LEU A 93 5.86 -5.59 -0.07
CA LEU A 93 6.13 -4.48 0.82
C LEU A 93 5.10 -4.49 1.94
N THR A 94 5.53 -4.41 3.19
CA THR A 94 4.64 -4.12 4.32
C THR A 94 4.74 -2.64 4.68
N ILE A 95 3.59 -2.01 4.90
CA ILE A 95 3.48 -0.64 5.40
C ILE A 95 2.86 -0.74 6.79
N VAL A 96 3.68 -0.55 7.80
CA VAL A 96 3.25 -0.49 9.20
C VAL A 96 2.83 0.93 9.50
N THR A 97 1.56 1.11 9.85
CA THR A 97 1.00 2.43 10.15
C THR A 97 1.05 2.72 11.65
N SER A 98 1.03 4.00 12.03
CA SER A 98 0.99 4.41 13.43
C SER A 98 -0.34 4.05 14.11
N SER A 99 -0.38 4.17 15.44
CA SER A 99 -1.59 3.95 16.25
C SER A 99 -2.74 4.92 15.95
N GLU A 100 -2.46 6.06 15.31
CA GLU A 100 -3.46 7.04 14.90
C GLU A 100 -4.20 6.61 13.62
N SER A 101 -3.63 5.66 12.87
CA SER A 101 -4.22 5.11 11.65
C SER A 101 -5.44 4.24 11.94
N LEU A 102 -6.45 4.35 11.07
CA LEU A 102 -7.55 3.40 11.02
C LEU A 102 -7.20 2.12 10.24
N ILE A 103 -5.98 2.05 9.72
CA ILE A 103 -5.37 0.88 9.12
C ILE A 103 -4.43 0.27 10.17
N ASP A 104 -4.40 -1.05 10.26
CA ASP A 104 -3.46 -1.74 11.15
C ASP A 104 -2.12 -1.93 10.42
N TYR A 105 -2.17 -2.44 9.19
CA TYR A 105 -1.05 -2.50 8.26
C TYR A 105 -1.55 -2.76 6.82
N ILE A 106 -0.65 -2.57 5.85
CA ILE A 106 -0.90 -2.86 4.44
C ILE A 106 0.20 -3.79 3.93
N VAL A 107 -0.17 -4.74 3.08
CA VAL A 107 0.76 -5.59 2.33
C VAL A 107 0.55 -5.34 0.84
N VAL A 108 1.55 -4.80 0.17
CA VAL A 108 1.53 -4.48 -1.26
C VAL A 108 2.38 -5.53 -1.99
N THR A 109 1.76 -6.31 -2.86
CA THR A 109 2.46 -7.15 -3.84
C THR A 109 2.41 -6.50 -5.22
N ARG A 110 2.97 -7.17 -6.23
CA ARG A 110 2.96 -6.63 -7.60
C ARG A 110 1.55 -6.42 -8.17
N ARG A 111 0.56 -7.21 -7.78
CA ARG A 111 -0.79 -7.18 -8.40
C ARG A 111 -1.94 -7.19 -7.40
N LEU A 112 -1.61 -7.34 -6.12
CA LEU A 112 -2.59 -7.46 -5.06
C LEU A 112 -2.11 -6.63 -3.87
N THR A 113 -2.98 -5.79 -3.34
CA THR A 113 -2.75 -5.13 -2.06
C THR A 113 -3.76 -5.61 -1.04
N CYS A 114 -3.29 -5.97 0.14
CA CYS A 114 -4.12 -6.32 1.29
C CYS A 114 -4.05 -5.20 2.32
N ILE A 115 -5.20 -4.60 2.65
CA ILE A 115 -5.34 -3.65 3.75
C ILE A 115 -5.99 -4.39 4.92
N VAL A 116 -5.33 -4.35 6.08
CA VAL A 116 -5.83 -5.01 7.29
C VAL A 116 -6.33 -3.96 8.25
N ILE A 117 -7.58 -4.14 8.69
CA ILE A 117 -8.25 -3.25 9.64
C ILE A 117 -8.89 -4.04 10.77
N SER A 118 -9.11 -3.38 11.90
CA SER A 118 -9.94 -3.90 12.98
C SER A 118 -11.35 -4.25 12.48
N ARG A 119 -11.89 -5.39 12.91
CA ARG A 119 -13.26 -5.80 12.57
C ARG A 119 -14.34 -4.77 12.93
N ARG A 120 -14.09 -3.93 13.95
CA ARG A 120 -15.04 -2.91 14.40
C ARG A 120 -15.16 -1.72 13.45
N ARG A 121 -14.23 -1.57 12.51
CA ARG A 121 -14.21 -0.47 11.54
C ARG A 121 -15.00 -0.86 10.31
N GLU A 122 -15.61 0.11 9.65
CA GLU A 122 -16.28 -0.10 8.36
C GLU A 122 -15.46 0.48 7.21
N ALA A 123 -15.58 -0.14 6.05
CA ALA A 123 -14.89 0.27 4.83
C ALA A 123 -15.90 0.63 3.74
N TYR A 124 -15.72 1.79 3.13
CA TYR A 124 -16.50 2.27 2.00
C TYR A 124 -15.62 2.31 0.76
N PHE A 125 -16.21 1.95 -0.38
CA PHE A 125 -15.51 1.77 -1.63
C PHE A 125 -16.12 2.70 -2.67
N ASP A 126 -15.31 3.59 -3.23
CA ASP A 126 -15.66 4.37 -4.41
C ASP A 126 -14.79 3.90 -5.57
N PHE A 127 -15.42 3.23 -6.54
CA PHE A 127 -14.75 2.71 -7.71
C PHE A 127 -15.23 3.47 -8.95
N THR A 128 -14.39 4.39 -9.43
CA THR A 128 -14.70 5.22 -10.60
C THR A 128 -13.61 5.08 -11.66
N GLY A 129 -14.00 4.61 -12.85
CA GLY A 129 -13.05 4.31 -13.94
C GLY A 129 -12.14 3.14 -13.55
N ASN A 130 -10.87 3.43 -13.30
CA ASN A 130 -9.88 2.48 -12.80
C ASN A 130 -9.26 2.93 -11.47
N THR A 131 -9.90 3.88 -10.79
CA THR A 131 -9.45 4.38 -9.49
C THR A 131 -10.36 3.85 -8.42
N LEU A 132 -9.78 3.19 -7.41
CA LEU A 132 -10.49 2.72 -6.23
C LEU A 132 -10.03 3.52 -5.02
N ALA A 133 -10.96 4.21 -4.37
CA ALA A 133 -10.74 4.77 -3.04
C ALA A 133 -11.39 3.88 -1.99
N VAL A 134 -10.60 3.45 -1.01
CA VAL A 134 -11.03 2.70 0.17
C VAL A 134 -11.01 3.65 1.36
N TYR A 135 -12.18 4.02 1.87
CA TYR A 135 -12.33 4.88 3.05
C TYR A 135 -12.66 4.05 4.28
N ILE A 136 -12.01 4.34 5.41
CA ILE A 136 -12.20 3.62 6.67
C ILE A 136 -12.81 4.57 7.70
N LEU A 137 -13.89 4.10 8.36
CA LEU A 137 -14.61 4.81 9.42
C LEU A 137 -14.45 4.12 10.77
#